data_AF-A0A645E6Q8-F1
#
_entry.id   AF-A0A645E6Q8-F1
#
_cell.length_a   1.000
_cell.length_b   1.000
_cell.length_c   1.000
_cell.angle_alpha   90.00
_cell.angle_beta   90.00
_cell.angle_gamma   90.00
#
_symmetry.space_group_name_H-M   'P 1'
#
loop_
_entity.id
_entity.type
_entity.pdbx_description
1 polymer ?
#
loop_
_entity_poly.entity_id
_entity_poly.type
_entity_poly.pdbx_seq_one_letter_code
_entity_poly.pdbx_strand_id
1 'polypeptide(L)' 'MQIGTGGTIGMIAEFQTTFPRAGVLATAVSDPDCRMHGIDESLYVPDWEAVCLAEALLLAALAE' A
#
# COMPACT_ATOMS: atom_id res chain seq x y z
N MET A 1 7.01 9.26 4.40
CA MET A 1 7.70 8.49 3.35
C MET A 1 7.71 9.27 2.05
N GLN A 2 8.72 9.07 1.20
CA GLN A 2 8.70 9.54 -0.18
C GLN A 2 7.99 8.47 -1.04
N ILE A 3 7.09 8.88 -1.93
CA ILE A 3 6.42 7.94 -2.84
C ILE A 3 7.49 7.30 -3.75
N GLY A 4 7.50 5.97 -3.81
CA GLY A 4 8.46 5.20 -4.62
C GLY A 4 9.79 4.85 -3.92
N THR A 5 9.94 5.12 -2.62
CA THR A 5 11.11 4.66 -1.85
C THR A 5 10.73 3.51 -0.92
N GLY A 6 11.06 2.28 -1.31
CA GLY A 6 10.77 1.05 -0.56
C GLY A 6 11.52 -0.16 -1.13
N GLY A 7 11.37 -1.34 -0.53
CA GLY A 7 11.92 -2.60 -1.05
C GLY A 7 11.25 -3.06 -2.35
N THR A 8 11.78 -4.10 -2.98
CA THR A 8 11.24 -4.65 -4.23
C THR A 8 9.93 -5.39 -3.99
N ILE A 9 8.83 -4.93 -4.61
CA ILE A 9 7.55 -5.66 -4.64
C ILE A 9 7.39 -6.32 -6.02
N GLY A 10 7.92 -7.54 -6.18
CA GLY A 10 7.97 -8.23 -7.47
C GLY A 10 6.62 -8.39 -8.15
N MET A 11 5.55 -8.55 -7.36
CA MET A 11 4.18 -8.68 -7.85
C MET A 11 3.70 -7.45 -8.67
N ILE A 12 4.17 -6.24 -8.35
CA ILE A 12 3.81 -5.03 -9.14
C ILE A 12 4.33 -5.15 -10.57
N ALA A 13 5.58 -5.60 -10.74
CA ALA A 13 6.19 -5.76 -12.06
C ALA A 13 5.49 -6.85 -12.89
N GLU A 14 5.06 -7.93 -12.22
CA GLU A 14 4.31 -9.01 -12.86
C GLU A 14 2.93 -8.53 -13.34
N PHE A 15 2.22 -7.73 -12.54
CA PHE A 15 0.93 -7.15 -12.95
C PHE A 15 1.07 -6.15 -14.09
N GLN A 16 2.10 -5.30 -14.07
CA GLN A 16 2.35 -4.36 -15.16
C GLN A 16 2.66 -5.07 -16.48
N THR A 17 3.39 -6.18 -16.43
CA THR A 17 3.72 -6.98 -17.62
C THR A 17 2.49 -7.72 -18.15
N THR A 18 1.71 -8.32 -17.26
CA THR A 18 0.54 -9.15 -17.62
C THR A 18 -0.64 -8.31 -18.09
N PHE A 19 -0.84 -7.13 -17.50
CA PHE A 19 -1.96 -6.23 -17.79
C PHE A 19 -1.46 -4.84 -18.19
N PRO A 20 -0.86 -4.68 -19.38
CA PRO A 20 -0.15 -3.44 -19.76
C PRO A 20 -1.05 -2.20 -19.90
N ARG A 21 -2.37 -2.37 -19.85
CA ARG A 21 -3.35 -1.27 -19.89
C ARG A 21 -3.96 -0.94 -18.53
N ALA A 22 -3.68 -1.74 -17.50
CA ALA A 22 -4.19 -1.50 -16.16
C ALA A 22 -3.23 -0.58 -15.41
N GLY A 23 -3.78 0.41 -14.69
CA GLY A 23 -3.02 1.10 -13.65
C GLY A 23 -2.78 0.16 -12.47
N VAL A 24 -1.57 0.17 -11.92
CA VAL A 24 -1.24 -0.59 -10.69
C VAL A 24 -0.94 0.41 -9.58
N LEU A 25 -1.78 0.43 -8.56
CA LEU A 25 -1.60 1.23 -7.35
C LEU A 25 -1.34 0.29 -6.18
N ALA A 26 -0.22 0.47 -5.50
CA ALA A 26 0.08 -0.20 -4.25
C ALA A 26 0.06 0.82 -3.12
N THR A 27 -0.73 0.53 -2.09
CA THR A 27 -0.84 1.29 -0.84
C THR A 27 -0.24 0.48 0.29
N ALA A 28 0.26 1.17 1.32
CA ALA A 28 0.73 0.56 2.55
C ALA A 28 0.66 1.57 3.68
N VAL A 29 0.55 1.07 4.92
CA VAL A 29 0.84 1.84 6.12
C VAL A 29 2.31 1.61 6.46
N SER A 30 3.05 2.68 6.71
CA SER A 30 4.40 2.56 7.25
C SER A 30 4.70 3.75 8.13
N ASP A 31 4.58 3.54 9.44
CA ASP A 31 5.17 4.41 10.44
C ASP A 31 6.66 4.02 10.65
N PRO A 32 7.53 4.96 11.07
CA PRO A 32 8.96 4.69 11.25
C PRO A 32 9.29 3.57 12.24
N ASP A 33 8.37 3.26 13.14
CA ASP A 33 8.53 2.27 14.21
C ASP A 33 7.86 0.93 13.88
N CYS A 34 7.26 0.76 12.70
CA CYS A 34 6.56 -0.48 12.34
C CYS A 34 7.49 -1.71 12.32
N ARG A 35 8.80 -1.51 12.10
CA ARG A 35 9.84 -2.56 12.10
C ARG A 35 9.41 -3.80 11.29
N MET A 36 8.87 -3.56 10.10
CA MET A 36 8.46 -4.63 9.17
C MET A 36 9.55 -5.69 9.05
N HIS A 37 9.19 -6.95 9.26
CA HIS A 37 10.09 -8.12 9.26
C HIS A 37 11.01 -8.26 10.49
N GLY A 38 10.78 -7.50 11.56
CA GLY A 38 11.51 -7.58 12.82
C GLY A 38 10.76 -8.35 13.92
N ILE A 39 11.45 -8.66 15.03
CA ILE A 39 10.84 -9.31 16.21
C ILE A 39 9.81 -8.42 16.91
N ASP A 40 10.01 -7.10 16.82
CA ASP A 40 9.16 -6.08 17.43
C ASP A 40 8.27 -5.40 16.38
N GLU A 41 7.84 -6.14 15.36
CA GLU A 41 6.94 -5.62 14.32
C GLU A 41 5.64 -5.07 14.95
N SER A 42 5.22 -3.88 14.53
CA SER A 42 4.05 -3.20 15.07
C SER A 42 3.29 -2.42 14.00
N LEU A 43 2.03 -2.13 14.28
CA LEU A 43 1.15 -1.33 13.44
C LEU A 43 0.53 -0.21 14.28
N TYR A 44 0.69 1.03 13.82
CA TYR A 44 0.01 2.16 14.46
C TYR A 44 -1.47 2.21 14.06
N VAL A 45 -2.35 1.95 15.04
CA VAL A 45 -3.80 1.80 14.80
C VAL A 45 -4.45 3.02 14.13
N PRO A 46 -4.14 4.28 14.53
CA PRO A 46 -4.73 5.45 13.85
C PRO A 46 -4.39 5.55 12.37
N ASP A 47 -3.17 5.16 11.96
CA ASP A 47 -2.79 5.15 10.54
C ASP A 47 -3.52 4.03 9.79
N TRP A 48 -3.70 2.88 10.43
CA TRP A 48 -4.48 1.77 9.87
C TRP A 48 -5.93 2.17 9.62
N GLU A 49 -6.59 2.80 10.60
CA GLU A 49 -7.97 3.30 10.45
C GLU A 49 -8.09 4.30 9.29
N ALA A 50 -7.14 5.24 9.17
CA ALA A 50 -7.12 6.23 8.11
C ALA A 50 -6.95 5.60 6.71
N VAL A 51 -6.05 4.62 6.57
CA VAL A 51 -5.84 3.91 5.30
C VAL A 51 -7.06 3.09 4.90
N CYS A 52 -7.70 2.36 5.83
CA CYS A 52 -8.92 1.63 5.52
C CYS A 52 -10.02 2.55 5.00
N LEU A 53 -10.19 3.72 5.62
CA LEU A 53 -11.16 4.71 5.15
C LEU A 53 -10.80 5.23 3.75
N ALA A 54 -9.54 5.56 3.51
CA ALA A 54 -9.08 6.03 2.21
C ALA A 54 -9.30 4.98 1.10
N GLU A 55 -9.01 3.70 1.36
CA GLU A 55 -9.25 2.61 0.40
C GLU A 55 -10.75 2.41 0.12
N ALA A 56 -11.59 2.46 1.16
CA ALA A 56 -13.05 2.39 0.97
C ALA A 56 -13.58 3.55 0.11
N LEU A 57 -13.09 4.77 0.36
CA LEU A 57 -13.46 5.94 -0.45
C LEU A 57 -12.96 5.84 -1.89
N LEU A 58 -11.73 5.34 -2.11
CA LEU A 58 -11.20 5.10 -3.45
C LEU A 58 -12.06 4.10 -4.22
N LEU A 59 -12.40 2.97 -3.60
CA LEU A 59 -13.25 1.94 -4.22
C LEU A 59 -14.64 2.48 -4.53
N ALA A 60 -15.23 3.27 -3.62
CA ALA A 60 -16.52 3.91 -3.86
C ALA A 60 -16.46 4.87 -5.06
N ALA A 61 -15.42 5.71 -5.14
CA ALA A 61 -15.25 6.65 -6.26
C ALA A 61 -14.99 5.97 -7.61
N LEU A 62 -14.36 4.78 -7.62
CA LEU A 62 -14.15 3.99 -8.84
C LEU A 62 -15.39 3.19 -9.29
N ALA A 63 -16.38 3.02 -8.40
CA ALA A 63 -17.62 2.33 -8.68
C ALA A 63 -18.69 3.24 -9.32
N GLU A 64 -18.45 4.56 -9.34
CA GLU A 64 -19.21 5.56 -10.10
C GLU A 64 -18.79 5.61 -11.58
#